data_AF-A0A8X6KXS5-F1
#
_entry.id   AF-A0A8X6KXS5-F1
#
_cell.length_a   1.000
_cell.length_b   1.000
_cell.length_c   1.000
_cell.angle_alpha   90.00
_cell.angle_beta   90.00
_cell.angle_gamma   90.00
#
_symmetry.space_group_name_H-M   'P 1'
#
loop_
_entity.id
_entity.type
_entity.pdbx_description
1 polymer ?
#
loop_
_entity_poly.entity_id
_entity_poly.type
_entity_poly.pdbx_seq_one_letter_code
_entity_poly.pdbx_strand_id
1 'polypeptide(L)'
;MGTWSIRTEIHYHLVEVYGQVMSKQMVRRWCRTFSDGCQQVEDIPRAGRTRHGTTDANVGKVDGIIRANRRITIDEVVEELGISMSELKTSSTTFFDTEKCQHDGCPTIDLDTPGTTHGGQPGTSRALP
;
A
#
# COMPACT_ATOMS: atom_id res chain seq x y z
N MET A 1 22.32 9.48 -41.76
CA MET A 1 21.73 8.39 -40.96
C MET A 1 21.42 8.97 -39.60
N GLY A 2 20.13 9.12 -39.25
CA GLY A 2 19.72 9.78 -38.02
C GLY A 2 20.16 8.99 -36.80
N THR A 3 20.83 9.65 -35.85
CA THR A 3 21.22 9.06 -34.58
C THR A 3 19.96 8.87 -33.73
N TRP A 4 19.45 7.64 -33.68
CA TRP A 4 18.48 7.27 -32.66
C TRP A 4 19.13 7.41 -31.29
N SER A 5 18.41 8.01 -30.34
CA SER A 5 18.89 8.14 -28.96
C SER A 5 18.64 6.82 -28.24
N ILE A 6 19.53 6.38 -27.35
CA ILE A 6 19.33 5.21 -26.47
C ILE A 6 17.92 5.15 -25.87
N ARG A 7 17.35 6.30 -25.51
CA ARG A 7 16.02 6.42 -24.93
C ARG A 7 14.89 6.06 -25.90
N THR A 8 15.06 6.36 -27.18
CA THR A 8 14.10 6.00 -28.23
C THR A 8 14.19 4.52 -28.60
N GLU A 9 15.38 3.93 -28.54
CA GLU A 9 15.62 2.51 -28.81
C GLU A 9 15.02 1.63 -27.70
N ILE A 10 15.25 1.98 -26.43
CA ILE A 10 14.66 1.26 -25.29
C ILE A 10 13.13 1.30 -25.35
N HIS A 11 12.53 2.44 -25.64
CA HIS A 11 11.08 2.54 -25.75
C HIS A 11 10.53 1.71 -26.92
N TYR A 12 11.24 1.67 -28.05
CA TYR A 12 10.84 0.85 -29.20
C TYR A 12 10.83 -0.64 -28.84
N HIS A 13 11.92 -1.16 -28.26
CA HIS A 13 12.00 -2.57 -27.89
C HIS A 13 11.01 -2.97 -26.79
N LEU A 14 10.77 -2.09 -25.81
CA LEU A 14 9.73 -2.32 -24.80
C LEU A 14 8.35 -2.48 -25.43
N VAL A 15 8.02 -1.63 -26.41
CA VAL A 15 6.75 -1.67 -27.12
C VAL A 15 6.63 -2.88 -28.03
N GLU A 16 7.71 -3.26 -28.71
CA GLU A 16 7.76 -4.40 -29.61
C GLU A 16 7.52 -5.72 -28.88
N VAL A 17 8.13 -5.92 -27.72
CA VAL A 17 8.06 -7.18 -26.97
C VAL A 17 6.84 -7.25 -26.04
N TYR A 18 6.50 -6.14 -25.36
CA TYR A 18 5.50 -6.14 -24.30
C TYR A 18 4.26 -5.29 -24.61
N GLY A 19 4.26 -4.53 -25.70
CA GLY A 19 3.21 -3.56 -26.01
C GLY A 19 3.37 -2.24 -25.25
N GLN A 20 2.30 -1.43 -25.17
CA GLN A 20 2.34 -0.10 -24.54
C GLN A 20 2.37 -0.14 -23.00
N VAL A 21 3.37 -0.82 -22.43
CA VAL A 21 3.55 -0.97 -20.97
C VAL A 21 4.10 0.29 -20.30
N MET A 22 4.83 1.12 -21.06
CA MET A 22 5.53 2.27 -20.51
C MET A 22 5.58 3.44 -21.50
N SER A 23 5.26 4.64 -21.01
CA SER A 23 5.35 5.86 -21.82
C SER A 23 6.80 6.29 -22.04
N LYS A 24 7.06 7.04 -23.13
CA LYS A 24 8.38 7.64 -23.41
C LYS A 24 8.91 8.47 -22.24
N GLN A 25 8.04 9.13 -21.48
CA GLN A 25 8.44 9.92 -20.32
C GLN A 25 8.95 9.04 -19.18
N MET A 26 8.30 7.91 -18.94
CA MET A 26 8.71 6.97 -17.90
C MET A 26 10.03 6.27 -18.26
N VAL A 27 10.22 5.90 -19.54
CA VAL A 27 11.52 5.41 -20.03
C VAL A 27 12.63 6.44 -19.78
N ARG A 28 12.39 7.72 -20.07
CA ARG A 28 13.37 8.79 -19.79
C ARG A 28 13.70 8.90 -18.30
N ARG A 29 12.70 8.79 -17.42
CA ARG A 29 12.88 8.80 -15.97
C ARG A 29 13.78 7.66 -15.53
N TRP A 30 13.47 6.43 -15.93
CA TRP A 30 14.27 5.25 -15.60
C TRP A 30 15.69 5.34 -16.16
N CYS A 31 15.86 5.70 -17.44
CA CYS A 31 17.20 5.90 -18.01
C CYS A 31 18.04 6.89 -17.20
N ARG A 32 17.43 7.97 -16.70
CA ARG A 32 18.10 8.93 -15.82
C ARG A 32 18.44 8.31 -14.46
N THR A 33 17.47 7.69 -13.79
CA THR A 33 17.66 7.03 -12.50
C THR A 33 18.80 6.01 -12.53
N PHE A 34 18.85 5.17 -13.58
CA PHE A 34 19.94 4.20 -13.77
C PHE A 34 21.28 4.86 -14.10
N SER A 35 21.28 5.95 -14.87
CA SER A 35 22.51 6.72 -15.14
C SER A 35 23.05 7.41 -13.89
N ASP A 36 22.16 7.80 -12.97
CA ASP A 36 22.49 8.42 -11.68
C ASP A 36 22.95 7.37 -10.63
N GLY A 37 23.07 6.10 -11.01
CA GLY A 37 23.63 5.02 -10.19
C GLY A 37 22.62 4.24 -9.34
N CYS A 38 21.32 4.51 -9.45
CA CYS A 38 20.30 3.72 -8.77
C CYS A 38 20.12 2.36 -9.46
N GLN A 39 20.44 1.27 -8.75
CA GLN A 39 20.28 -0.10 -9.25
C GLN A 39 19.00 -0.78 -8.74
N GLN A 40 18.27 -0.15 -7.82
CA GLN A 40 17.04 -0.68 -7.26
C GLN A 40 15.92 -0.63 -8.31
N VAL A 41 15.29 -1.78 -8.55
CA VAL A 41 14.19 -1.92 -9.52
C VAL A 41 12.84 -1.82 -8.82
N GLU A 42 12.80 -2.15 -7.53
CA GLU A 42 11.62 -2.10 -6.69
C GLU A 42 11.20 -0.65 -6.41
N ASP A 43 9.89 -0.44 -6.29
CA ASP A 43 9.36 0.82 -5.80
C ASP A 43 9.86 1.07 -4.38
N ILE A 44 10.53 2.20 -4.19
CA ILE A 44 10.86 2.69 -2.86
C ILE A 44 9.53 2.84 -2.10
N PRO A 45 9.42 2.32 -0.86
CA PRO A 45 8.22 2.46 -0.05
C PRO A 45 7.74 3.90 -0.11
N ARG A 46 6.56 4.08 -0.68
CA ARG A 46 6.00 5.42 -0.83
C ARG A 46 5.87 5.98 0.57
N ALA A 47 6.62 7.05 0.86
CA ALA A 47 6.42 7.80 2.09
C ALA A 47 4.93 8.14 2.15
N GLY A 48 4.22 7.47 3.05
CA GLY A 48 2.85 7.85 3.39
C GLY A 48 2.86 9.30 3.82
N ARG A 49 1.71 9.98 3.74
CA ARG A 49 1.61 11.33 4.29
C ARG A 49 1.90 11.23 5.79
N THR A 50 3.09 11.62 6.22
CA THR A 50 3.42 11.83 7.62
C THR A 50 2.50 12.93 8.10
N ARG A 51 1.42 12.57 8.79
CA ARG A 51 0.54 13.56 9.39
C ARG A 51 1.30 14.10 10.59
N HIS A 52 1.94 15.26 10.42
CA HIS A 52 2.73 15.94 11.45
C HIS A 52 2.00 16.15 12.79
N GLY A 53 0.66 16.00 12.82
CA GLY A 53 -0.16 16.08 14.03
C GLY A 53 -0.26 14.81 14.88
N THR A 54 0.10 13.63 14.34
CA THR A 54 0.02 12.36 15.07
C THR A 54 1.32 12.08 15.83
N THR A 55 1.66 12.91 16.81
CA THR A 55 2.71 12.53 17.75
C THR A 55 2.14 11.51 18.74
N ASP A 56 2.87 10.47 19.09
CA ASP A 56 2.43 9.43 20.05
C ASP A 56 1.94 10.03 21.38
N ALA A 57 2.55 11.13 21.81
CA ALA A 57 2.13 11.90 22.97
C ALA A 57 0.69 12.45 22.84
N ASN A 58 0.29 12.91 21.66
CA ASN A 58 -1.07 13.41 21.43
C ASN A 58 -2.07 12.26 21.37
N VAL A 59 -1.69 11.11 20.79
CA VAL A 59 -2.53 9.91 20.76
C VAL A 59 -2.80 9.40 22.18
N GLY A 60 -1.78 9.30 23.02
CA GLY A 60 -1.92 8.85 24.41
C GLY A 60 -2.78 9.79 25.26
N LYS A 61 -2.68 11.10 25.05
CA LYS A 61 -3.54 12.06 25.77
C LYS A 61 -5.01 11.96 25.34
N VAL A 62 -5.28 11.83 24.04
CA VAL A 62 -6.65 11.61 23.53
C VAL A 62 -7.24 10.32 24.11
N ASP A 63 -6.46 9.24 24.16
CA ASP A 63 -6.90 7.97 24.78
C ASP A 63 -7.23 8.13 26.27
N GLY A 64 -6.37 8.81 27.03
CA GLY A 64 -6.61 9.07 28.45
C GLY A 64 -7.92 9.81 28.72
N ILE A 65 -8.20 10.86 27.93
CA ILE A 65 -9.42 11.66 28.05
C ILE A 65 -10.67 10.83 27.70
N ILE A 66 -10.63 10.09 26.59
CA ILE A 66 -11.76 9.24 26.17
C ILE A 66 -12.02 8.13 27.19
N ARG A 67 -10.99 7.52 27.77
CA ARG A 67 -11.13 6.48 28.80
C ARG A 67 -11.69 7.04 30.11
N ALA A 68 -11.30 8.26 30.49
CA ALA A 68 -11.81 8.93 31.69
C ALA A 68 -13.27 9.37 31.53
N ASN A 69 -13.64 9.90 30.36
CA ASN A 69 -15.01 10.31 30.05
C ASN A 69 -15.43 9.85 28.65
N ARG A 70 -16.12 8.71 28.59
CA ARG A 70 -16.63 8.14 27.33
C ARG A 70 -17.71 8.98 26.64
N ARG A 71 -18.22 10.04 27.27
CA ARG A 71 -19.25 10.97 26.72
C ARG A 71 -18.69 12.35 26.39
N ILE A 72 -17.37 12.53 26.37
CA ILE A 72 -16.75 13.81 26.04
C ILE A 72 -17.01 14.21 24.58
N THR A 73 -17.19 15.51 24.34
CA THR A 73 -17.39 16.09 23.02
C THR A 73 -16.06 16.44 22.36
N ILE A 74 -16.09 16.62 21.04
CA ILE A 74 -14.87 16.90 20.27
C ILE A 74 -14.27 18.26 20.63
N ASP A 75 -15.13 19.26 20.90
CA ASP A 75 -14.69 20.61 21.26
C ASP A 75 -13.99 20.63 22.63
N GLU A 76 -14.50 19.88 23.60
CA GLU A 76 -13.88 19.73 24.93
C GLU A 76 -12.49 19.08 24.82
N VAL A 77 -12.32 18.06 23.96
CA VAL A 77 -11.01 17.42 23.75
C VAL A 77 -10.01 18.37 23.09
N VAL A 78 -10.47 19.20 22.14
CA VAL A 78 -9.65 20.23 21.49
C VAL A 78 -9.17 21.28 22.49
N GLU A 79 -10.07 21.75 23.36
CA GLU A 79 -9.75 22.72 24.40
C GLU A 79 -8.78 22.17 25.44
N GLU A 80 -9.01 20.93 25.90
CA GLU A 80 -8.18 20.27 26.92
C GLU A 80 -6.76 19.97 26.43
N LEU A 81 -6.60 19.65 25.14
CA LEU A 81 -5.32 19.28 24.54
C LEU A 81 -4.59 20.45 23.86
N GLY A 82 -5.28 21.56 23.60
CA GLY A 82 -4.74 22.69 22.85
C GLY A 82 -4.34 22.31 21.41
N ILE A 83 -4.94 21.26 20.85
CA ILE A 83 -4.65 20.77 19.49
C ILE A 83 -5.76 21.18 18.53
N SER A 84 -5.42 21.36 17.26
CA SER A 84 -6.43 21.69 16.25
C SER A 84 -7.36 20.50 15.98
N MET A 85 -8.59 20.79 15.57
CA MET A 85 -9.57 19.78 15.13
C MET A 85 -9.02 18.86 14.02
N SER A 86 -8.16 19.38 13.15
CA SER A 86 -7.49 18.57 12.11
C SER A 86 -6.49 17.56 12.68
N GLU A 87 -5.82 17.90 13.77
CA GLU A 87 -4.90 17.02 14.48
C GLU A 87 -5.66 15.97 15.29
N LEU A 88 -6.72 16.37 15.99
CA LEU A 88 -7.57 15.45 16.75
C LEU A 88 -8.27 14.40 15.87
N LYS A 89 -8.88 14.83 14.75
CA LYS A 89 -9.48 13.90 13.78
C LYS A 89 -8.47 12.89 13.26
N THR A 90 -7.23 13.34 13.10
CA THR A 90 -6.15 12.53 12.61
C THR A 90 -5.69 11.50 13.66
N SER A 91 -5.46 11.91 14.90
CA SER A 91 -5.00 11.03 15.98
C SER A 91 -6.08 10.04 16.43
N SER A 92 -7.34 10.48 16.47
CA SER A 92 -8.49 9.62 16.78
C SER A 92 -8.70 8.52 15.74
N THR A 93 -8.56 8.83 14.44
CA THR A 93 -8.69 7.81 13.38
C THR A 93 -7.62 6.73 13.50
N THR A 94 -6.36 7.12 13.72
CA THR A 94 -5.25 6.16 13.87
C THR A 94 -5.37 5.28 15.12
N PHE A 95 -6.00 5.79 16.18
CA PHE A 95 -6.28 5.03 17.40
C PHE A 95 -7.25 3.88 17.16
N PHE A 96 -8.35 4.12 16.44
CA PHE A 96 -9.31 3.06 16.10
C PHE A 96 -8.72 2.02 15.12
N ASP A 97 -7.76 2.42 14.29
CA ASP A 97 -7.06 1.50 13.39
C ASP A 97 -6.07 0.57 14.13
N THR A 98 -5.51 1.00 15.27
CA THR A 98 -4.52 0.21 16.01
C THR A 98 -5.13 -0.91 16.87
N GLU A 99 -6.37 -0.78 17.32
CA GLU A 99 -7.06 -1.84 18.08
C GLU A 99 -7.62 -2.97 17.19
N LYS A 100 -7.65 -2.83 15.85
CA LYS A 100 -8.19 -3.86 14.94
C LYS A 100 -7.20 -4.93 14.48
N CYS A 101 -5.92 -4.83 14.83
CA CYS A 101 -4.89 -5.80 14.41
C CYS A 101 -4.65 -6.97 15.36
N GLN A 102 -5.46 -7.15 16.42
CA GLN A 102 -5.30 -8.23 17.41
C GLN A 102 -6.35 -9.34 17.32
N HIS A 103 -7.01 -9.51 16.18
CA HIS A 103 -7.58 -10.82 15.89
C HIS A 103 -6.51 -11.69 15.22
N ASP A 104 -5.74 -12.37 16.07
CA ASP A 104 -4.95 -13.54 15.70
C ASP A 104 -5.86 -14.51 14.94
N GLY A 105 -5.58 -14.72 13.65
CA GLY A 105 -6.32 -15.68 12.83
C GLY A 105 -6.77 -15.20 11.46
N CYS A 106 -6.05 -14.30 10.79
CA CYS A 106 -6.20 -14.19 9.34
C CYS A 106 -5.60 -15.46 8.72
N PRO A 107 -6.36 -16.32 8.02
CA PRO A 107 -5.80 -17.50 7.39
C PRO A 107 -4.95 -17.02 6.22
N THR A 108 -3.63 -17.08 6.37
CA THR A 108 -2.72 -16.98 5.24
C THR A 108 -3.06 -18.15 4.33
N ILE A 109 -3.61 -17.86 3.16
CA ILE A 109 -3.67 -18.83 2.07
C ILE A 109 -2.22 -19.11 1.66
N ASP A 110 -1.63 -20.15 2.22
CA ASP A 110 -0.32 -20.63 1.82
C ASP A 110 -0.45 -21.26 0.42
N LEU A 111 -0.33 -20.41 -0.59
CA LEU A 111 -0.07 -20.80 -1.97
C LEU A 111 1.40 -21.24 -2.05
N ASP A 112 1.70 -22.43 -1.54
CA ASP A 112 2.77 -23.30 -2.03
C ASP A 112 2.81 -24.62 -1.25
N THR A 113 2.18 -25.65 -1.82
CA THR A 113 2.59 -27.04 -1.58
C THR A 113 2.79 -27.70 -2.94
N PRO A 114 4.03 -28.04 -3.34
CA PRO A 114 4.28 -28.64 -4.65
C PRO A 114 4.19 -30.16 -4.61
N GLY A 115 3.37 -30.71 -5.52
CA GLY A 115 3.58 -32.00 -6.17
C GLY A 115 2.81 -33.20 -5.61
N THR A 116 1.94 -33.80 -6.44
CA THR A 116 2.16 -35.14 -7.03
C THR A 116 1.00 -35.56 -7.95
N THR A 117 1.31 -35.58 -9.25
CA THR A 117 1.04 -36.60 -10.28
C THR A 117 -0.26 -37.43 -10.29
N HIS A 118 -1.00 -37.24 -11.38
CA HIS A 118 -1.82 -38.18 -12.20
C HIS A 118 -2.34 -39.50 -11.61
N GLY A 119 -3.67 -39.69 -11.74
CA GLY A 119 -4.25 -41.00 -12.02
C GLY A 119 -5.78 -41.09 -11.89
N GLY A 120 -6.50 -41.19 -13.02
CA GLY A 120 -7.76 -41.96 -13.12
C GLY A 120 -9.10 -41.22 -13.22
N GLN A 121 -9.64 -41.12 -14.44
CA GLN A 121 -11.09 -41.19 -14.72
C GLN A 121 -11.62 -42.60 -14.37
N PRO A 122 -12.92 -42.86 -14.06
CA PRO A 122 -14.05 -42.60 -14.99
C PRO A 122 -15.48 -42.40 -14.41
N GLY A 123 -16.37 -41.88 -15.28
CA GLY A 123 -17.84 -42.10 -15.28
C GLY A 123 -18.63 -41.31 -14.22
N THR A 124 -19.88 -40.88 -14.39
CA THR A 124 -20.95 -41.26 -15.33
C THR A 124 -22.02 -40.17 -15.41
N SER A 125 -22.56 -39.98 -16.62
CA SER A 125 -23.96 -39.69 -16.98
C SER A 125 -24.78 -38.57 -16.30
N ARG A 126 -24.96 -37.50 -17.08
CA ARG A 126 -26.24 -36.82 -17.44
C ARG A 126 -27.55 -37.45 -16.92
N ALA A 127 -28.39 -36.62 -16.27
CA ALA A 127 -29.81 -36.43 -16.56
C ALA A 127 -30.35 -35.16 -15.87
N LEU A 128 -30.92 -34.22 -16.65
CA LEU A 128 -31.82 -33.16 -16.19
C LEU A 128 -33.25 -33.61 -16.49
N PRO A 129 -34.25 -33.27 -15.66
CA PRO A 129 -35.65 -33.21 -16.09
C PRO A 129 -35.92 -31.98 -16.96
#